data_AF-K2BWR0-F1
#
_entry.id   AF-K2BWR0-F1
#
_cell.length_a   1.000
_cell.length_b   1.000
_cell.length_c   1.000
_cell.angle_alpha   90.00
_cell.angle_beta   90.00
_cell.angle_gamma   90.00
#
_symmetry.space_group_name_H-M   'P 1'
#
loop_
_entity.id
_entity.type
_entity.pdbx_description
1 polymer ?
#
loop_
_entity_poly.entity_id
_entity_poly.type
_entity_poly.pdbx_seq_one_letter_code
_entity_poly.pdbx_strand_id
1 'polypeptide(L)' 'MKKLFSVMIISLLLVWNQAFALSYSRWYFRKSWTYVAPHYKTSSNRVKFDNYSSRGNYNPFTGKKWYKKR' A
#
# COMPACT_ATOMS: atom_id res chain seq x y z
N MET A 1 5.90 -0.31 43.27
CA MET A 1 5.93 0.95 42.50
C MET A 1 6.98 0.95 41.39
N LYS A 2 8.29 0.96 41.67
CA LYS A 2 9.35 1.04 40.64
C LYS A 2 9.34 -0.12 39.61
N LYS A 3 9.07 -1.35 40.07
CA LYS A 3 8.96 -2.54 39.20
C LYS A 3 7.72 -2.49 38.27
N LEU A 4 6.60 -1.95 38.76
CA LEU A 4 5.40 -1.72 37.94
C LEU A 4 5.66 -0.65 36.87
N PHE A 5 6.40 0.40 37.23
CA PHE A 5 6.81 1.45 36.29
C PHE A 5 7.73 0.92 35.19
N SER A 6 8.70 0.05 35.53
CA SER A 6 9.53 -0.65 34.53
C SER A 6 8.71 -1.55 33.60
N VAL A 7 7.71 -2.28 34.12
CA VAL A 7 6.85 -3.14 33.29
C VAL A 7 6.03 -2.31 32.30
N MET A 8 5.50 -1.15 32.72
CA MET A 8 4.78 -0.24 31.83
C MET A 8 5.67 0.33 30.72
N ILE A 9 6.92 0.69 31.04
CA ILE A 9 7.89 1.18 30.05
C ILE A 9 8.25 0.10 29.03
N ILE A 10 8.50 -1.13 29.49
CA ILE A 10 8.81 -2.26 28.60
C ILE A 10 7.61 -2.57 27.70
N SER A 11 6.37 -2.50 28.23
CA SER A 11 5.15 -2.68 27.44
C SER A 11 4.98 -1.62 26.35
N LEU A 12 5.40 -0.37 26.60
CA LEU A 12 5.34 0.70 25.60
C LEU A 12 6.35 0.48 24.46
N LEU A 13 7.52 -0.10 24.77
CA LEU A 13 8.58 -0.35 23.80
C LEU A 13 8.27 -1.52 22.85
N LEU A 14 7.31 -2.37 23.18
CA LEU A 14 6.94 -3.55 22.38
C LEU A 14 5.98 -3.26 21.22
N VAL A 15 5.46 -2.03 21.07
CA VAL A 15 4.37 -1.72 20.10
C VAL A 15 4.88 -1.30 18.71
N TRP A 16 6.19 -1.34 18.44
CA TRP A 16 6.74 -0.78 17.19
C TRP A 16 6.92 -1.80 16.06
N ASN A 17 5.83 -2.32 15.49
CA ASN A 17 5.90 -3.09 14.24
C ASN A 17 4.79 -2.69 13.27
N GLN A 18 4.93 -1.51 12.66
CA GLN A 18 4.13 -1.12 11.50
C GLN A 18 4.92 -1.40 10.23
N ALA A 19 4.72 -2.57 9.62
CA ALA A 19 5.33 -2.92 8.34
C ALA A 19 4.50 -2.34 7.17
N PHE A 20 4.88 -1.16 6.69
CA PHE A 20 4.33 -0.61 5.45
C PHE A 20 4.97 -1.31 4.25
N ALA A 21 4.27 -2.30 3.69
CA ALA A 21 4.77 -3.05 2.54
C ALA A 21 4.53 -2.30 1.22
N LEU A 22 5.26 -1.21 1.01
CA LEU A 22 5.40 -0.57 -0.29
C LEU A 22 6.49 -1.28 -1.09
N SER A 23 6.13 -1.82 -2.25
CA SER A 23 7.05 -2.49 -3.17
C SER A 23 7.45 -1.53 -4.29
N TYR A 24 8.75 -1.35 -4.50
CA TYR A 24 9.27 -0.58 -5.64
C TYR A 24 9.43 -1.48 -6.87
N SER A 25 8.84 -1.07 -8.00
CA SER A 25 9.06 -1.72 -9.29
C SER A 25 10.07 -0.92 -10.09
N ARG A 26 11.19 -1.56 -10.47
CA ARG A 26 12.21 -0.97 -11.36
C ARG A 26 11.61 -0.74 -12.76
N TRP A 27 12.24 0.15 -13.52
CA TRP A 27 11.89 0.40 -14.91
C TRP A 27 12.17 -0.83 -15.77
N TYR A 28 11.42 -1.01 -16.85
CA TYR A 28 11.65 -2.08 -17.83
C TYR A 28 10.98 -1.76 -19.17
N PHE A 29 11.37 -2.49 -20.22
CA PHE A 29 10.69 -2.47 -21.52
C PHE A 29 9.76 -3.69 -21.64
N ARG A 30 8.54 -3.47 -22.14
CA ARG A 30 7.62 -4.56 -22.50
C ARG A 30 8.09 -5.22 -23.81
N LYS A 31 7.62 -6.45 -24.08
CA LYS A 31 7.86 -7.14 -25.37
C LYS A 31 7.40 -6.32 -26.58
N SER A 32 6.44 -5.43 -26.39
CA SER A 32 5.95 -4.47 -27.39
C SER A 32 6.84 -3.22 -27.53
N TRP A 33 8.06 -3.22 -27.00
CA TRP A 33 8.99 -2.07 -26.96
C TRP A 33 8.50 -0.84 -26.21
N THR A 34 7.48 -0.98 -25.36
CA THR A 34 6.96 0.12 -24.55
C THR A 34 7.76 0.27 -23.26
N TYR A 35 8.33 1.45 -23.01
CA TYR A 35 9.00 1.79 -21.75
C TYR A 35 7.99 1.89 -20.60
N VAL A 36 8.33 1.30 -19.45
CA VAL A 36 7.56 1.40 -18.21
C VAL A 36 8.40 2.10 -17.16
N ALA A 37 7.93 3.27 -16.73
CA ALA A 37 8.56 4.06 -15.68
C ALA A 37 8.50 3.34 -14.31
N PRO A 38 9.50 3.55 -13.44
CA PRO A 38 9.50 2.97 -12.11
C PRO A 38 8.38 3.58 -11.26
N HIS A 39 7.77 2.77 -10.40
CA HIS A 39 6.67 3.21 -9.54
C HIS A 39 6.59 2.36 -8.26
N TYR A 40 5.97 2.94 -7.23
CA TYR A 40 5.63 2.24 -6.01
C TYR A 40 4.27 1.58 -6.14
N LYS A 41 4.14 0.37 -5.59
CA LYS A 41 2.87 -0.35 -5.47
C LYS A 41 2.69 -0.84 -4.03
N THR A 42 1.45 -0.90 -3.57
CA THR A 42 1.12 -1.61 -2.34
C THR A 42 1.23 -3.12 -2.55
N SER A 43 1.40 -3.86 -1.46
CA SER A 43 1.34 -5.32 -1.50
C SER A 43 0.04 -5.81 -2.11
N SER A 44 0.17 -6.79 -3.01
CA SER A 44 -0.97 -7.45 -3.64
C SER A 44 -1.77 -8.18 -2.56
N ASN A 45 -3.07 -7.93 -2.50
CA ASN A 45 -4.01 -8.71 -1.71
C ASN A 45 -5.00 -9.44 -2.66
N ARG A 46 -5.89 -10.28 -2.11
CA ARG A 46 -6.94 -10.97 -2.88
C ARG A 46 -8.26 -10.21 -2.90
N VAL A 47 -8.26 -8.97 -2.43
CA VAL A 47 -9.43 -8.09 -2.40
C VAL A 47 -9.46 -7.32 -3.71
N LYS A 48 -10.62 -7.28 -4.37
CA LYS A 48 -10.77 -6.48 -5.59
C LYS A 48 -11.29 -5.08 -5.28
N PHE A 49 -12.06 -4.94 -4.21
CA PHE A 49 -12.84 -3.74 -3.88
C PHE A 49 -12.01 -2.49 -3.58
N ASP A 50 -10.72 -2.62 -3.35
CA ASP A 50 -9.75 -1.53 -3.13
C ASP A 50 -9.02 -1.10 -4.41
N ASN A 51 -9.17 -1.83 -5.52
CA ASN A 51 -8.63 -1.41 -6.81
C ASN A 51 -9.40 -0.20 -7.36
N TYR A 52 -8.70 0.75 -7.99
CA TYR A 52 -9.35 1.90 -8.65
C TYR A 52 -10.29 1.52 -9.80
N SER A 53 -10.14 0.31 -10.36
CA SER A 53 -11.04 -0.27 -11.36
C SER A 53 -12.33 -0.84 -10.77
N SER A 54 -12.47 -0.86 -9.45
CA SER A 54 -13.69 -1.29 -8.76
C SER A 54 -14.72 -0.17 -8.72
N ARG A 55 -15.99 -0.54 -8.92
CA ARG A 55 -17.11 0.41 -8.94
C ARG A 55 -17.20 1.15 -7.62
N GLY A 56 -17.22 2.48 -7.69
CA GLY A 56 -17.29 3.35 -6.52
C GLY A 56 -15.95 3.97 -6.12
N ASN A 57 -14.82 3.43 -6.59
CA ASN A 57 -13.51 3.99 -6.28
C ASN A 57 -13.11 5.10 -7.24
N TYR A 58 -12.46 6.12 -6.69
CA TYR A 58 -11.92 7.27 -7.42
C TYR A 58 -10.41 7.36 -7.18
N ASN A 59 -9.67 7.76 -8.21
CA ASN A 59 -8.25 8.03 -8.05
C ASN A 59 -8.08 9.40 -7.33
N PRO A 60 -7.46 9.45 -6.14
CA PRO A 60 -7.34 10.69 -5.37
C PRO A 60 -6.47 11.76 -6.07
N PHE A 61 -5.55 11.36 -6.95
CA PHE A 61 -4.66 12.28 -7.66
C PHE A 61 -5.31 12.94 -8.88
N THR A 62 -6.35 12.33 -9.45
CA THR A 62 -6.98 12.83 -10.68
C THR A 62 -8.47 13.10 -10.53
N GLY A 63 -9.11 12.64 -9.45
CA GLY A 63 -10.56 12.67 -9.26
C GLY A 63 -11.35 11.78 -10.24
N LYS A 64 -10.66 11.03 -11.12
CA LYS A 64 -11.30 10.25 -12.18
C LYS A 64 -11.70 8.86 -11.68
N LYS A 65 -12.89 8.41 -12.09
CA LYS A 65 -13.34 7.02 -11.98
C LYS A 65 -12.59 6.15 -13.00
N TRP A 66 -12.05 5.00 -12.56
CA TRP A 66 -11.31 4.07 -13.42
C TRP A 66 -12.06 2.74 -13.68
N TYR A 67 -13.30 2.62 -13.20
CA TYR A 67 -14.18 1.50 -13.47
C TYR A 67 -15.07 1.78 -14.69
N LYS A 68 -15.25 0.79 -15.57
CA LYS A 68 -16.27 0.84 -16.63
C LYS A 68 -17.64 0.51 -16.04
N LYS A 69 -18.68 1.28 -16.38
CA LYS A 69 -20.06 0.83 -16.17
C LYS A 69 -20.27 -0.38 -17.07
N ARG A 70 -20.65 -1.52 -16.49
CA ARG A 70 -21.24 -2.63 -17.25
C ARG A 70 -22.58 -2.18 -17.82
#